data_AF-A0A959CC92-F1
#
_entry.id   AF-A0A959CC92-F1
#
_cell.length_a   1.000
_cell.length_b   1.000
_cell.length_c   1.000
_cell.angle_alpha   90.00
_cell.angle_beta   90.00
_cell.angle_gamma   90.00
#
_symmetry.space_group_name_H-M   'P 1'
#
loop_
_entity.id
_entity.type
_entity.pdbx_description
1 polymer ?
#
loop_
_entity_poly.entity_id
_entity_poly.type
_entity_poly.pdbx_seq_one_letter_code
_entity_poly.pdbx_strand_id
1 'polypeptide(L)' 'TVAFGDFEGGDLNISLLDVRGARLSALHKEQPAGEGALYLDFTTVPKGMYWLELATRSGVVRRKLVLH' A
#
# COMPACT_ATOMS: atom_id res chain seq x y z
N THR A 1 5.00 -8.43 -3.38
CA THR A 1 5.98 -7.35 -3.14
C THR A 1 5.60 -6.11 -3.91
N VAL A 2 5.74 -4.94 -3.30
CA VAL A 2 5.54 -3.64 -3.95
C VAL A 2 6.86 -2.89 -3.91
N ALA A 3 7.40 -2.54 -5.06
CA ALA A 3 8.61 -1.75 -5.18
C ALA A 3 8.26 -0.32 -5.63
N PHE A 4 9.01 0.65 -5.15
CA PHE A 4 8.92 2.06 -5.52
C PHE A 4 10.32 2.66 -5.61
N GLY A 5 10.46 3.66 -6.48
CA GLY A 5 11.69 4.43 -6.67
C GLY A 5 11.41 5.91 -6.50
N ASP A 6 12.48 6.70 -6.40
CA ASP A 6 12.45 8.16 -6.26
C ASP A 6 11.52 8.64 -5.12
N PHE A 7 11.41 7.85 -4.05
CA PHE A 7 10.64 8.28 -2.89
C PHE A 7 11.38 9.40 -2.16
N GLU A 8 10.70 10.49 -1.83
CA GLU A 8 11.30 11.66 -1.19
C GLU A 8 11.71 11.41 0.27
N GLY A 9 11.26 10.29 0.87
CA GLY A 9 11.48 9.97 2.26
C GLY A 9 10.37 10.47 3.19
N GLY A 10 10.34 9.92 4.40
CA GLY A 10 9.38 10.25 5.45
C GLY A 10 8.19 9.29 5.52
N ASP A 11 7.03 9.85 5.84
CA ASP A 11 5.82 9.09 6.16
C ASP A 11 5.24 8.37 4.94
N LEU A 12 5.11 7.06 5.04
CA LEU A 12 4.43 6.20 4.09
C LEU A 12 3.31 5.42 4.78
N ASN A 13 2.07 5.70 4.37
CA ASN A 13 0.89 4.97 4.79
C ASN A 13 0.50 3.96 3.71
N ILE A 14 0.44 2.69 4.07
CA ILE A 14 0.01 1.61 3.18
C ILE A 14 -1.35 1.11 3.68
N SER A 15 -2.39 1.23 2.87
CA SER A 15 -3.75 0.77 3.21
C SER A 15 -4.25 -0.27 2.22
N LEU A 16 -4.96 -1.28 2.73
CA LEU A 16 -5.78 -2.17 1.91
C LEU A 16 -7.23 -1.72 2.04
N LEU A 17 -7.88 -1.44 0.91
CA LEU A 17 -9.26 -1.00 0.83
C LEU A 17 -10.11 -2.04 0.10
N ASP A 18 -11.37 -2.18 0.49
CA ASP A 18 -12.36 -2.96 -0.26
C ASP A 18 -12.81 -2.22 -1.54
N VAL A 19 -13.67 -2.86 -2.35
CA VAL A 19 -14.19 -2.29 -3.60
C VAL A 19 -15.04 -1.01 -3.41
N ARG A 20 -15.52 -0.76 -2.19
CA ARG A 20 -16.29 0.43 -1.81
C ARG A 20 -15.38 1.54 -1.26
N GLY A 21 -14.07 1.28 -1.16
CA GLY A 21 -13.09 2.19 -0.59
C GLY A 21 -13.00 2.11 0.94
N ALA A 22 -13.66 1.14 1.59
CA ALA A 22 -13.57 0.98 3.03
C ALA A 22 -12.21 0.37 3.40
N ARG A 23 -11.52 0.99 4.37
CA ARG A 23 -10.20 0.55 4.82
C ARG A 23 -10.32 -0.72 5.67
N LEU A 24 -9.64 -1.78 5.23
CA LEU A 24 -9.58 -3.08 5.90
C LEU A 24 -8.33 -3.22 6.78
N SER A 25 -7.23 -2.62 6.34
CA SER A 25 -5.96 -2.61 7.06
C SER A 25 -5.17 -1.37 6.69
N ALA A 26 -4.34 -0.91 7.63
CA ALA A 26 -3.36 0.13 7.38
C ALA A 26 -2.07 -0.16 8.16
N LEU A 27 -0.96 0.16 7.52
CA LEU A 27 0.38 0.11 8.07
C LEU A 27 1.05 1.46 7.81
N HIS A 28 1.53 2.10 8.86
CA HIS A 28 2.34 3.29 8.77
C HIS A 28 3.82 2.92 8.92
N LYS A 29 4.67 3.50 8.07
CA LYS A 29 6.12 3.35 8.13
C LYS A 29 6.80 4.66 7.78
N GLU A 30 7.87 4.96 8.49
CA GLU A 30 8.86 5.91 8.02
C GLU A 30 9.80 5.19 7.04
N GLN A 31 10.08 5.80 5.90
CA GLN A 31 10.97 5.26 4.88
C GLN A 31 12.03 6.30 4.51
N PRO A 32 13.30 5.89 4.32
CA PRO A 32 14.32 6.80 3.81
C PRO A 32 14.02 7.21 2.36
N ALA A 33 14.65 8.29 1.91
CA ALA A 33 14.58 8.68 0.50
C ALA A 33 15.25 7.63 -0.40
N GLY A 34 14.75 7.52 -1.65
CA GLY A 34 15.28 6.65 -2.68
C GLY A 34 14.37 5.47 -3.00
N GLU A 35 14.99 4.31 -3.24
CA GLU A 35 14.28 3.08 -3.62
C GLU A 35 13.88 2.26 -2.39
N GLY A 36 12.74 1.58 -2.48
CA GLY A 36 12.25 0.73 -1.42
C GLY A 36 11.38 -0.42 -1.94
N ALA A 37 11.36 -1.50 -1.17
CA ALA A 37 10.50 -2.64 -1.43
C ALA A 37 9.78 -3.06 -0.15
N LEU A 38 8.47 -3.25 -0.27
CA LEU A 38 7.61 -3.72 0.81
C LEU A 38 7.07 -5.11 0.50
N TYR A 39 7.24 -6.00 1.47
CA TYR A 39 6.57 -7.28 1.50
C TYR A 39 5.29 -7.13 2.32
N LEU A 40 4.17 -7.44 1.68
CA LEU A 40 2.83 -7.39 2.26
C LEU A 40 2.27 -8.79 2.19
N ASP A 41 1.82 -9.31 3.33
CA ASP A 41 1.17 -10.60 3.44
C ASP A 41 -0.35 -10.42 3.39
N PHE A 42 -0.99 -11.11 2.46
CA PHE A 42 -2.44 -11.10 2.26
C PHE A 42 -3.07 -12.48 2.46
N THR A 43 -2.35 -13.45 3.03
CA THR A 43 -2.81 -14.84 3.18
C THR A 43 -4.08 -14.99 4.03
N THR A 44 -4.31 -14.08 4.97
CA THR A 44 -5.50 -14.05 5.83
C THR A 44 -6.66 -13.23 5.24
N VAL A 45 -6.43 -12.54 4.12
CA VAL A 45 -7.44 -11.72 3.46
C VAL A 45 -8.29 -12.62 2.56
N PRO A 46 -9.64 -12.52 2.60
CA PRO A 46 -10.49 -13.28 1.70
C PRO A 46 -10.17 -13.03 0.22
N LYS A 47 -10.50 -14.01 -0.62
CA LYS A 47 -10.40 -13.88 -2.07
C LYS A 47 -11.33 -12.77 -2.55
N GLY A 48 -10.86 -11.96 -3.50
CA GLY A 48 -11.65 -10.83 -3.99
C GLY A 48 -10.82 -9.73 -4.62
N MET A 49 -11.51 -8.64 -4.95
CA MET A 49 -10.92 -7.44 -5.50
C MET A 49 -10.76 -6.38 -4.41
N TYR A 50 -9.59 -5.76 -4.39
CA TYR A 50 -9.19 -4.76 -3.40
C TYR A 50 -8.43 -3.62 -4.08
N TRP A 51 -8.21 -2.55 -3.33
CA TRP A 51 -7.28 -1.49 -3.69
C TRP A 51 -6.16 -1.44 -2.67
N LEU A 52 -4.91 -1.51 -3.14
CA LEU A 52 -3.76 -1.15 -2.35
C LEU A 52 -3.48 0.33 -2.54
N GLU A 53 -3.52 1.09 -1.46
CA GLU A 53 -3.25 2.51 -1.42
C GLU A 53 -1.91 2.75 -0.74
N LEU A 54 -1.03 3.51 -1.38
CA LEU A 54 0.19 4.06 -0.80
C LEU A 54 0.02 5.57 -0.76
N ALA A 55 0.02 6.14 0.44
CA ALA A 55 -0.15 7.57 0.66
C ALA A 55 1.08 8.15 1.37
N THR A 56 1.57 9.25 0.83
CA THR A 56 2.67 10.06 1.36
C THR A 56 2.13 11.45 1.67
N ARG A 57 2.99 12.36 2.14
CA ARG A 57 2.60 13.78 2.26
C ARG A 57 2.40 14.46 0.90
N SER A 58 3.09 13.99 -0.13
CA SER A 58 3.10 14.57 -1.47
C SER A 58 2.05 13.98 -2.41
N GLY A 59 1.48 12.81 -2.11
CA GLY A 59 0.42 12.25 -2.95
C GLY A 59 -0.07 10.86 -2.54
N VAL A 60 -0.94 10.32 -3.37
CA VAL A 60 -1.55 9.00 -3.17
C VAL A 60 -1.48 8.20 -4.47
N VAL A 61 -1.00 6.97 -4.37
CA VAL A 61 -1.03 5.98 -5.44
C VAL A 61 -1.98 4.87 -5.04
N ARG A 62 -2.92 4.52 -5.93
CA ARG A 62 -3.82 3.37 -5.75
C ARG A 62 -3.62 2.36 -6.86
N ARG A 63 -3.51 1.09 -6.47
CA ARG A 63 -3.37 -0.03 -7.40
C ARG A 63 -4.43 -1.09 -7.13
N LYS A 64 -5.06 -1.57 -8.19
CA LYS A 64 -5.99 -2.69 -8.12
C LYS A 64 -5.23 -3.95 -7.71
N LEU A 65 -5.76 -4.67 -6.74
CA LEU A 65 -5.24 -5.95 -6.25
C LEU A 65 -6.35 -7.00 -6.38
N VAL A 66 -6.02 -8.16 -6.96
CA VAL A 66 -6.94 -9.30 -7.03
C VAL A 66 -6.28 -10.45 -6.27
N LEU A 67 -6.98 -10.94 -5.24
CA LEU A 67 -6.54 -12.05 -4.41
C LEU A 67 -7.31 -13.32 -4.82
N HIS A 68 -6.57 -14.43 -4.97
CA HIS A 68 -7.03 -15.68 -5.57
C HIS A 68 -7.02 -16.87 -4.62
#